data_AF-A0A355CGK8-F1
#
_entry.id   AF-A0A355CGK8-F1
#
_cell.length_a   1.000
_cell.length_b   1.000
_cell.length_c   1.000
_cell.angle_alpha   90.00
_cell.angle_beta   90.00
_cell.angle_gamma   90.00
#
_symmetry.space_group_name_H-M   'P 1'
#
loop_
_entity.id
_entity.type
_entity.pdbx_description
1 polymer ?
#
loop_
_entity_poly.entity_id
_entity_poly.type
_entity_poly.pdbx_seq_one_letter_code
_entity_poly.pdbx_strand_id
1 'polypeptide(L)'
;MSTIRLQLAEYLKSRGFTPDSLVEVIPETVNPETIYQLIQKAENLHQIDLSLLATVIDGLSKLNGFPVGIGEVLILFPDISDEELENSTWRELYLEGEIPPYDWGDVDPMTLGKAVRYLPGVGCVIVEEEGVEKSSV
;
A
#
# COMPACT_ATOMS: atom_id res chain seq x y z
N MET A 1 12.09 -13.38 10.94
CA MET A 1 11.83 -11.96 10.59
C MET A 1 10.97 -11.90 9.35
N SER A 2 9.97 -10.99 9.31
CA SER A 2 9.07 -10.88 8.16
C SER A 2 9.87 -10.57 6.89
N THR A 3 9.54 -11.23 5.79
CA THR A 3 10.24 -11.03 4.52
C THR A 3 9.24 -10.87 3.37
N ILE A 4 9.58 -10.04 2.41
CA ILE A 4 8.82 -9.88 1.17
C ILE A 4 9.63 -10.57 0.07
N ARG A 5 8.97 -11.41 -0.71
CA ARG A 5 9.58 -12.04 -1.89
C ARG A 5 8.86 -11.60 -3.15
N LEU A 6 9.63 -11.42 -4.22
CA LEU A 6 9.10 -11.24 -5.56
C LEU A 6 8.71 -12.62 -6.10
N GLN A 7 7.51 -12.74 -6.68
CA GLN A 7 7.00 -13.99 -7.30
C GLN A 7 6.81 -13.84 -8.82
N LEU A 8 7.71 -13.10 -9.46
CA LEU A 8 7.57 -12.74 -10.88
C LEU A 8 7.60 -13.97 -11.80
N ALA A 9 8.42 -14.97 -11.48
CA ALA A 9 8.53 -16.20 -12.27
C ALA A 9 7.23 -17.02 -12.23
N GLU A 10 6.66 -17.20 -11.05
CA GLU A 10 5.39 -17.89 -10.80
C GLU A 10 4.25 -17.15 -11.49
N TYR A 11 4.22 -15.82 -11.38
CA TYR A 11 3.22 -14.99 -12.02
C TYR A 11 3.22 -15.19 -13.54
N LEU A 12 4.38 -15.02 -14.20
CA LEU A 12 4.51 -15.19 -15.65
C LEU A 12 4.09 -16.60 -16.09
N LYS A 13 4.55 -17.63 -15.37
CA LYS A 13 4.21 -19.03 -15.65
C LYS A 13 2.71 -19.29 -15.53
N SER A 14 2.06 -18.76 -14.49
CA SER A 14 0.61 -18.95 -14.26
C SER A 14 -0.26 -18.33 -15.35
N ARG A 15 0.24 -17.24 -15.98
CA ARG A 15 -0.44 -16.51 -17.06
C ARG A 15 -0.03 -16.98 -18.45
N GLY A 16 0.93 -17.91 -18.56
CA GLY A 16 1.42 -18.42 -19.85
C GLY A 16 2.36 -17.45 -20.59
N PHE A 17 2.96 -16.49 -19.88
CA PHE A 17 3.93 -15.55 -20.43
C PHE A 17 5.37 -16.06 -20.30
N THR A 18 6.23 -15.64 -21.22
CA THR A 18 7.68 -15.86 -21.12
C THR A 18 8.37 -14.61 -20.56
N PRO A 19 9.59 -14.74 -20.03
CA PRO A 19 10.42 -13.59 -19.68
C PRO A 19 10.58 -12.60 -20.85
N ASP A 20 10.71 -13.12 -22.07
CA ASP A 20 10.87 -12.31 -23.28
C ASP A 20 9.62 -11.48 -23.57
N SER A 21 8.42 -12.04 -23.34
CA SER A 21 7.17 -11.28 -23.45
C SER A 21 7.18 -10.04 -22.56
N LEU A 22 7.76 -10.14 -21.35
CA LEU A 22 7.86 -9.01 -20.43
C LEU A 22 8.91 -7.98 -20.89
N VAL A 23 10.03 -8.43 -21.44
CA VAL A 23 11.06 -7.53 -22.01
C VAL A 23 10.47 -6.71 -23.16
N GLU A 24 9.62 -7.30 -24.00
CA GLU A 24 9.01 -6.63 -25.17
C GLU A 24 8.10 -5.45 -24.81
N VAL A 25 7.47 -5.48 -23.63
CA VAL A 25 6.49 -4.45 -23.21
C VAL A 25 7.07 -3.41 -22.24
N ILE A 26 8.26 -3.68 -21.72
CA ILE A 26 8.95 -2.79 -20.78
C ILE A 26 9.67 -1.68 -21.55
N PRO A 27 9.75 -0.46 -21.00
CA PRO A 27 10.47 0.65 -21.64
C PRO A 27 11.95 0.31 -21.93
N GLU A 28 12.46 0.79 -23.06
CA GLU A 28 13.87 0.58 -23.49
C GLU A 28 14.91 1.12 -22.49
N THR A 29 14.49 1.98 -21.54
CA THR A 29 15.33 2.49 -20.46
C THR A 29 15.72 1.42 -19.44
N VAL A 30 14.97 0.31 -19.38
CA VAL A 30 15.29 -0.83 -18.51
C VAL A 30 16.06 -1.87 -19.29
N ASN A 31 17.25 -2.21 -18.80
CA ASN A 31 18.06 -3.28 -19.40
C ASN A 31 17.33 -4.63 -19.28
N PRO A 32 17.13 -5.38 -20.38
CA PRO A 32 16.53 -6.72 -20.35
C PRO A 32 17.18 -7.68 -19.34
N GLU A 33 18.49 -7.58 -19.14
CA GLU A 33 19.23 -8.38 -18.17
C GLU A 33 18.70 -8.18 -16.74
N THR A 34 18.26 -6.97 -16.41
CA THR A 34 17.63 -6.68 -15.11
C THR A 34 16.37 -7.52 -14.92
N ILE A 35 15.55 -7.68 -15.97
CA ILE A 35 14.31 -8.47 -15.92
C ILE A 35 14.63 -9.94 -15.72
N TYR A 36 15.58 -10.49 -16.47
CA TYR A 36 16.01 -11.89 -16.28
C TYR A 36 16.58 -12.10 -14.87
N GLN A 37 17.35 -11.15 -14.33
CA GLN A 37 17.87 -11.25 -12.97
C GLN A 37 16.76 -11.17 -11.91
N LEU A 38 15.77 -10.30 -12.09
CA LEU A 38 14.61 -10.23 -11.21
C LEU A 38 13.86 -11.56 -11.17
N ILE A 39 13.72 -12.24 -12.31
CA ILE A 39 13.04 -13.53 -12.41
C ILE A 39 13.90 -14.64 -11.78
N GLN A 40 15.19 -14.71 -12.09
CA GLN A 40 16.07 -15.77 -11.60
C GLN A 40 16.42 -15.65 -10.11
N LYS A 41 16.57 -14.42 -9.61
CA LYS A 41 17.00 -14.14 -8.24
C LYS A 41 15.86 -13.70 -7.34
N ALA A 42 14.60 -13.88 -7.76
CA ALA A 42 13.42 -13.37 -7.07
C ALA A 42 13.37 -13.77 -5.58
N GLU A 43 13.77 -15.01 -5.27
CA GLU A 43 13.82 -15.55 -3.90
C GLU A 43 14.94 -14.96 -3.03
N ASN A 44 16.03 -14.51 -3.65
CA ASN A 44 17.23 -13.98 -2.99
C ASN A 44 17.38 -12.46 -3.18
N LEU A 45 16.32 -11.79 -3.65
CA LEU A 45 16.35 -10.37 -3.93
C LEU A 45 16.22 -9.60 -2.62
N HIS A 46 17.32 -9.00 -2.14
CA HIS A 46 17.32 -8.24 -0.89
C HIS A 46 16.72 -6.84 -1.03
N GLN A 47 16.75 -6.26 -2.24
CA GLN A 47 16.26 -4.92 -2.50
C GLN A 47 15.76 -4.82 -3.94
N ILE A 48 14.61 -4.15 -4.11
CA ILE A 48 14.08 -3.71 -5.40
C ILE A 48 13.71 -2.23 -5.28
N ASP A 49 14.09 -1.45 -6.28
CA ASP A 49 13.66 -0.06 -6.37
C ASP A 49 12.16 0.01 -6.74
N LEU A 50 11.42 0.94 -6.12
CA LEU A 50 9.98 1.08 -6.37
C LEU A 50 9.66 1.50 -7.80
N SER A 51 10.55 2.26 -8.45
CA SER A 51 10.38 2.67 -9.85
C SER A 51 10.53 1.47 -10.79
N LEU A 52 11.52 0.60 -10.51
CA LEU A 52 11.70 -0.65 -11.25
C LEU A 52 10.50 -1.59 -11.05
N LEU A 53 10.02 -1.73 -9.81
CA LEU A 53 8.82 -2.50 -9.50
C LEU A 53 7.58 -1.96 -10.23
N ALA A 54 7.36 -0.64 -10.22
CA ALA A 54 6.26 0.00 -10.92
C ALA A 54 6.35 -0.25 -12.43
N THR A 55 7.55 -0.18 -13.00
CA THR A 55 7.77 -0.47 -14.43
C THR A 55 7.44 -1.91 -14.78
N VAL A 56 7.82 -2.86 -13.92
CA VAL A 56 7.47 -4.27 -14.10
C VAL A 56 5.96 -4.47 -14.00
N ILE A 57 5.29 -3.89 -13.00
CA ILE A 57 3.83 -3.98 -12.84
C ILE A 57 3.09 -3.38 -14.03
N ASP A 58 3.54 -2.24 -14.55
CA ASP A 58 2.99 -1.62 -15.76
C ASP A 58 3.18 -2.52 -16.99
N GLY A 59 4.37 -3.09 -17.17
CA GLY A 59 4.63 -4.09 -18.22
C GLY A 59 3.71 -5.31 -18.11
N LEU A 60 3.57 -5.87 -16.91
CA LEU A 60 2.65 -6.98 -16.66
C LEU A 60 1.20 -6.60 -16.98
N SER A 61 0.77 -5.39 -16.62
CA SER A 61 -0.58 -4.89 -16.93
C SER A 61 -0.83 -4.79 -18.43
N LYS A 62 0.18 -4.33 -19.20
CA LYS A 62 0.13 -4.30 -20.67
C LYS A 62 0.02 -5.69 -21.29
N LEU A 63 0.78 -6.66 -20.79
CA LEU A 63 0.70 -8.06 -21.25
C LEU A 63 -0.64 -8.71 -20.93
N ASN A 64 -1.16 -8.45 -19.74
CA ASN A 64 -2.43 -9.03 -19.28
C ASN A 64 -3.65 -8.40 -19.96
N GLY A 65 -3.52 -7.13 -20.39
CA GLY A 65 -4.63 -6.33 -20.89
C GLY A 65 -5.52 -5.74 -19.80
N PHE A 66 -5.16 -5.88 -18.52
CA PHE A 66 -5.85 -5.31 -17.37
C PHE A 66 -4.87 -4.97 -16.24
N PRO A 67 -5.22 -4.05 -15.32
CA PRO A 67 -4.34 -3.63 -14.24
C PRO A 67 -3.92 -4.80 -13.35
N VAL A 68 -2.61 -4.90 -13.09
CA VAL A 68 -2.01 -5.88 -12.17
C VAL A 68 -1.74 -5.21 -10.84
N GLY A 69 -2.21 -5.81 -9.75
CA GLY A 69 -1.97 -5.31 -8.40
C GLY A 69 -0.57 -5.66 -7.88
N ILE A 70 0.01 -4.82 -7.01
CA ILE A 70 1.31 -5.09 -6.37
C ILE A 70 1.30 -6.42 -5.57
N GLY A 71 0.17 -6.77 -4.96
CA GLY A 71 -0.02 -8.02 -4.23
C GLY A 71 -0.06 -9.28 -5.09
N GLU A 72 -0.21 -9.14 -6.42
CA GLU A 72 -0.09 -10.28 -7.34
C GLU A 72 1.37 -10.64 -7.64
N VAL A 73 2.30 -9.71 -7.40
CA VAL A 73 3.73 -9.86 -7.75
C VAL A 73 4.62 -9.96 -6.53
N LEU A 74 4.15 -9.53 -5.36
CA LEU A 74 4.85 -9.64 -4.08
C LEU A 74 4.10 -10.55 -3.11
N ILE A 75 4.83 -11.40 -2.40
CA ILE A 75 4.31 -12.21 -1.30
C ILE A 75 4.98 -11.77 0.01
N LEU A 76 4.17 -11.47 1.01
CA LEU A 76 4.63 -11.28 2.38
C LEU A 76 4.68 -12.64 3.09
N PHE A 77 5.83 -12.98 3.64
CA PHE A 77 6.02 -14.06 4.60
C PHE A 77 6.18 -13.40 5.97
N PRO A 78 5.09 -13.23 6.73
CA PRO A 78 5.17 -12.59 8.03
C PRO A 78 5.90 -13.52 9.01
N ASP A 79 6.70 -12.93 9.89
CA ASP A 79 7.30 -13.61 11.04
C ASP A 79 6.39 -13.42 12.25
N ILE A 80 5.21 -13.98 12.12
CA ILE A 80 4.23 -14.07 13.19
C ILE A 80 3.87 -15.54 13.31
N SER A 81 3.88 -16.06 14.53
CA SER A 81 3.38 -17.41 14.76
C SER A 81 1.87 -17.47 14.53
N ASP A 82 1.35 -18.65 14.22
CA ASP A 82 -0.10 -18.85 14.10
C ASP A 82 -0.82 -18.48 15.41
N GLU A 83 -0.19 -18.75 16.57
CA GLU A 83 -0.69 -18.40 17.90
C GLU A 83 -0.76 -16.88 18.11
N GLU A 84 0.27 -16.13 17.70
CA GLU A 84 0.26 -14.65 17.77
C GLU A 84 -0.75 -14.03 16.80
N LEU A 85 -0.95 -14.64 15.62
CA LEU A 85 -1.96 -14.20 14.67
C LEU A 85 -3.38 -14.48 15.18
N GLU A 86 -3.60 -15.65 15.78
CA GLU A 86 -4.87 -16.04 16.42
C GLU A 86 -5.24 -15.12 17.57
N ASN A 87 -4.26 -14.71 18.37
CA ASN A 87 -4.45 -13.79 19.49
C ASN A 87 -4.25 -12.31 19.09
N SER A 88 -4.18 -12.00 17.80
CA SER A 88 -3.99 -10.62 17.36
C SER A 88 -5.29 -9.82 17.52
N THR A 89 -5.19 -8.63 18.10
CA THR A 89 -6.32 -7.69 18.23
C THR A 89 -6.94 -7.41 16.86
N TRP A 90 -6.14 -7.38 15.79
CA TRP A 90 -6.64 -7.22 14.42
C TRP A 90 -7.55 -8.35 13.96
N ARG A 91 -7.30 -9.61 14.36
CA ARG A 91 -8.16 -10.75 14.02
C ARG A 91 -9.48 -10.72 14.78
N GLU A 92 -9.45 -10.37 16.06
CA GLU A 92 -10.65 -10.18 16.89
C GLU A 92 -11.57 -9.12 16.25
N LEU A 93 -11.00 -7.98 15.84
CA LEU A 93 -11.73 -6.91 15.17
C LEU A 93 -12.32 -7.31 13.80
N TYR A 94 -11.62 -8.15 13.03
CA TYR A 94 -12.12 -8.66 11.74
C TYR A 94 -13.24 -9.70 11.91
N LEU A 95 -13.23 -10.47 12.98
CA LEU A 95 -14.22 -11.52 13.26
C LEU A 95 -15.49 -10.97 13.91
N GLU A 96 -15.37 -9.96 14.77
CA GLU A 96 -16.51 -9.38 15.49
C GLU A 96 -17.26 -8.33 14.66
N GLY A 97 -16.65 -7.79 13.59
CA GLY A 97 -17.31 -6.87 12.65
C GLY A 97 -17.58 -5.46 13.21
N GLU A 98 -17.36 -5.25 14.50
CA GLU A 98 -17.40 -3.96 15.17
C GLU A 98 -15.97 -3.51 15.47
N ILE A 99 -15.44 -2.63 14.63
CA ILE A 99 -14.21 -1.91 14.97
C ILE A 99 -14.61 -0.94 16.10
N PRO A 100 -14.05 -1.07 17.32
CA PRO A 100 -14.37 -0.18 18.40
C PRO A 100 -14.03 1.25 17.95
N PRO A 101 -14.84 2.25 18.34
CA PRO A 101 -14.54 3.63 18.03
C PRO A 101 -13.12 3.95 18.50
N TYR A 102 -12.39 4.71 17.67
CA TYR A 102 -11.03 5.12 17.99
C TYR A 102 -10.98 5.75 19.38
N ASP A 103 -10.19 5.18 20.28
CA ASP A 103 -10.06 5.65 21.66
C ASP A 103 -9.16 6.90 21.69
N TRP A 104 -9.78 8.05 21.92
CA TRP A 104 -9.08 9.32 22.11
C TRP A 104 -8.56 9.50 23.55
N GLY A 105 -8.74 8.48 24.41
CA GLY A 105 -8.47 8.55 25.85
C GLY A 105 -9.40 9.53 26.56
N ASP A 106 -8.89 10.22 27.58
CA ASP A 106 -9.63 11.26 28.32
C ASP A 106 -9.78 12.58 27.55
N VAL A 107 -9.39 12.62 26.27
CA VAL A 107 -9.38 13.85 25.48
C VAL A 107 -10.59 13.90 24.56
N ASP A 108 -11.36 14.99 24.62
CA ASP A 108 -12.44 15.22 23.66
C ASP A 108 -11.82 15.55 22.28
N PRO A 109 -12.01 14.69 21.26
CA PRO A 109 -11.46 14.93 19.92
C PRO A 109 -11.94 16.22 19.27
N MET A 110 -13.12 16.71 19.67
CA MET A 110 -13.67 17.97 19.18
C MET A 110 -12.88 19.18 19.70
N THR A 111 -12.03 18.99 20.71
CA THR A 111 -11.18 20.04 21.31
C THR A 111 -9.73 19.99 20.82
N LEU A 112 -9.32 18.92 20.13
CA LEU A 112 -7.94 18.73 19.64
C LEU A 112 -7.63 19.55 18.38
N GLY A 113 -8.66 19.90 17.60
CA GLY A 113 -8.52 20.62 16.34
C GLY A 113 -8.98 22.07 16.41
N LYS A 114 -8.48 22.91 15.49
CA LYS A 114 -9.08 24.22 15.23
C LYS A 114 -10.31 24.04 14.34
N ALA A 115 -11.36 24.79 14.58
CA ALA A 115 -12.53 24.81 13.69
C ALA A 115 -12.09 25.18 12.26
N VAL A 116 -12.52 24.41 11.27
CA VAL A 116 -12.21 24.65 9.86
C VAL A 116 -13.49 24.77 9.03
N ARG A 117 -13.47 25.64 8.02
CA ARG A 117 -14.53 25.77 7.01
C ARG A 117 -13.93 25.57 5.63
N TYR A 118 -14.66 24.90 4.75
CA TYR A 118 -14.28 24.79 3.34
C TYR A 118 -14.77 26.01 2.54
N LEU A 119 -13.87 26.62 1.77
CA LEU A 119 -14.17 27.68 0.80
C LEU A 119 -13.82 27.19 -0.62
N PRO A 120 -14.80 27.13 -1.56
CA PRO A 120 -14.54 26.77 -2.94
C PRO A 120 -13.46 27.65 -3.58
N GLY A 121 -12.45 27.04 -4.20
CA GLY A 121 -11.32 27.73 -4.84
C GLY A 121 -10.17 28.13 -3.90
N VAL A 122 -10.34 28.01 -2.58
CA VAL A 122 -9.31 28.31 -1.57
C VAL A 122 -8.92 27.08 -0.76
N GLY A 123 -9.89 26.21 -0.44
CA GLY A 123 -9.69 25.00 0.36
C GLY A 123 -10.18 25.15 1.81
N CYS A 124 -9.63 24.35 2.72
CA CYS A 124 -9.96 24.39 4.14
C CYS A 124 -9.26 25.59 4.81
N VAL A 125 -10.03 26.47 5.44
CA VAL A 125 -9.53 27.62 6.21
C VAL A 125 -9.89 27.45 7.68
N ILE A 126 -9.00 27.90 8.57
CA ILE A 126 -9.25 27.92 10.02
C ILE A 126 -10.21 29.08 10.32
N VAL A 127 -11.27 28.80 11.06
CA VAL A 127 -12.18 29.83 11.57
C VAL A 127 -11.56 30.37 12.85
N GLU A 128 -10.99 31.58 12.79
CA GLU A 128 -10.58 32.30 13.99
C GLU A 128 -11.86 32.77 14.71
N GLU A 129 -12.04 32.38 15.97
CA GLU A 129 -13.15 32.87 16.79
C GLU A 129 -12.96 34.37 17.03
N GLU A 130 -13.71 35.21 16.31
CA GLU A 130 -13.89 36.61 16.69
C GLU A 130 -14.48 36.66 18.10
N GLY A 131 -13.81 37.38 19.00
CA GLY A 131 -14.05 37.37 20.43
C GLY A 131 -15.51 37.56 20.82
N VAL A 132 -16.06 36.58 21.54
CA VAL A 132 -17.30 36.73 22.29
C VAL A 132 -17.02 37.64 23.49
N GLU A 133 -17.23 38.94 23.33
CA GLU A 133 -17.45 39.86 24.45
C GLU A 133 -18.65 39.34 25.25
N LYS A 134 -18.38 38.72 26.39
CA LYS A 134 -19.39 38.38 27.39
C LYS A 134 -19.94 39.68 27.98
N SER A 135 -20.98 40.23 27.37
CA SER A 135 -21.83 41.23 28.02
C SER A 135 -22.51 40.55 29.21
N SER A 136 -22.14 40.99 30.41
CA SER A 136 -22.65 40.49 31.69
C SER A 136 -23.99 41.17 31.99
N VAL A 137 -25.01 40.38 32.32
CA VAL A 137 -26.20 40.82 33.07
C VAL A 137 -26.11 40.23 34.46
#